data_AF-A0A744QJN3-F1
#
_entry.id   AF-A0A744QJN3-F1
#
_cell.length_a   1.000
_cell.length_b   1.000
_cell.length_c   1.000
_cell.angle_alpha   90.00
_cell.angle_beta   90.00
_cell.angle_gamma   90.00
#
_symmetry.space_group_name_H-M   'P 1'
#
loop_
_entity.id
_entity.type
_entity.pdbx_description
1 polymer ?
#
loop_
_entity_poly.entity_id
_entity_poly.type
_entity_poly.pdbx_seq_one_letter_code
_entity_poly.pdbx_strand_id
1 'polypeptide(L)'
;MSLKDTQIRSIKPSSKPFKVSDSRGLYLLVSPGGSRHWYLKYRINGKESRIGLGAYPAVSLSEARQQREDIRRMLMQNINPVQQRAAERGLLTPENIFKTVALDWHKNNRKWSQNTADRLLASMNNHIFPVIGHLSVTELKPRHFIDLL
;
A
#
# COMPACT_ATOMS: atom_id res chain seq x y z
N MET A 1 -17.79 -19.69 1.95
CA MET A 1 -17.19 -21.03 1.98
C MET A 1 -15.70 -20.91 1.70
N SER A 2 -14.87 -21.77 2.28
CA SER A 2 -13.41 -21.77 2.09
C SER A 2 -13.06 -22.51 0.81
N LEU A 3 -12.10 -22.01 0.02
CA LEU A 3 -11.66 -22.67 -1.21
C LEU A 3 -10.81 -23.91 -0.92
N LYS A 4 -10.84 -24.87 -1.85
CA LYS A 4 -9.92 -26.01 -1.92
C LYS A 4 -9.06 -25.90 -3.17
N ASP A 5 -7.82 -26.37 -3.11
CA ASP A 5 -6.89 -26.32 -4.25
C ASP A 5 -7.43 -27.08 -5.48
N THR A 6 -8.11 -28.22 -5.25
CA THR A 6 -8.78 -28.98 -6.30
C THR A 6 -9.82 -28.16 -7.05
N GLN A 7 -10.63 -27.38 -6.33
CA GLN A 7 -11.61 -26.47 -6.93
C GLN A 7 -10.89 -25.43 -7.78
N ILE A 8 -9.79 -24.85 -7.27
CA ILE A 8 -9.02 -23.83 -7.98
C ILE A 8 -8.50 -24.36 -9.32
N ARG A 9 -7.89 -25.56 -9.32
CA ARG A 9 -7.37 -26.18 -10.55
C ARG A 9 -8.45 -26.37 -11.61
N SER A 10 -9.65 -26.77 -11.20
CA SER A 10 -10.79 -27.00 -12.11
C SER A 10 -11.45 -25.73 -12.66
N ILE A 11 -11.10 -24.53 -12.17
CA ILE A 11 -11.74 -23.29 -12.65
C ILE A 11 -11.39 -23.06 -14.11
N LYS A 12 -12.42 -22.99 -14.96
CA LYS A 12 -12.30 -22.55 -16.35
C LYS A 12 -12.40 -21.02 -16.44
N PRO A 13 -11.60 -20.37 -17.29
CA PRO A 13 -11.75 -18.95 -17.59
C PRO A 13 -13.13 -18.68 -18.22
N SER A 14 -13.64 -17.47 -18.03
CA SER A 14 -14.88 -16.98 -18.64
C SER A 14 -14.58 -15.79 -19.56
N SER A 15 -15.54 -15.34 -20.35
CA SER A 15 -15.39 -14.17 -21.23
C SER A 15 -15.12 -12.87 -20.47
N LYS A 16 -15.47 -12.82 -19.17
CA LYS A 16 -15.22 -11.66 -18.28
C LYS A 16 -14.44 -12.09 -17.04
N PRO A 17 -13.59 -11.21 -16.47
CA PRO A 17 -12.93 -11.48 -15.21
C PRO A 17 -13.95 -11.73 -14.09
N PHE A 18 -13.70 -12.74 -13.26
CA PHE A 18 -14.57 -13.04 -12.12
C PHE A 18 -13.78 -13.39 -10.86
N LYS A 19 -14.42 -13.19 -9.72
CA LYS A 19 -13.84 -13.43 -8.40
C LYS A 19 -14.31 -14.78 -7.88
N VAL A 20 -13.37 -15.55 -7.38
CA VAL A 20 -13.63 -16.78 -6.64
C VAL A 20 -13.23 -16.53 -5.20
N SER A 21 -14.23 -16.30 -4.35
CA SER A 21 -14.03 -15.90 -2.96
C SER A 21 -13.53 -17.07 -2.11
N ASP A 22 -12.54 -16.80 -1.27
CA ASP A 22 -12.20 -17.60 -0.10
C ASP A 22 -12.87 -16.97 1.13
N SER A 23 -12.09 -16.72 2.19
CA SER A 23 -12.53 -16.29 3.50
C SER A 23 -11.80 -15.02 3.92
N ARG A 24 -12.44 -14.21 4.76
CA ARG A 24 -11.87 -12.98 5.34
C ARG A 24 -11.33 -11.98 4.30
N GLY A 25 -12.03 -11.85 3.18
CA GLY A 25 -11.69 -10.91 2.11
C GLY A 25 -10.64 -11.40 1.12
N LEU A 26 -10.09 -12.61 1.31
CA LEU A 26 -9.23 -13.27 0.32
C LEU A 26 -10.07 -13.80 -0.84
N TYR A 27 -9.63 -13.58 -2.08
CA TYR A 27 -10.24 -14.14 -3.28
C TYR A 27 -9.22 -14.31 -4.40
N LEU A 28 -9.50 -15.23 -5.31
CA LEU A 28 -8.78 -15.39 -6.56
C LEU A 28 -9.51 -14.62 -7.65
N LEU A 29 -8.81 -13.76 -8.38
CA LEU A 29 -9.31 -13.13 -9.60
C LEU A 29 -8.87 -13.98 -10.79
N VAL A 30 -9.83 -14.48 -11.57
CA VAL A 30 -9.58 -15.26 -12.79
C VAL A 30 -9.88 -14.39 -13.99
N SER A 31 -8.88 -14.17 -14.83
CA SER A 31 -9.00 -13.36 -16.05
C SER A 31 -9.45 -14.23 -17.24
N PRO A 32 -10.02 -13.63 -18.31
CA PRO A 32 -10.40 -14.37 -19.52
C PRO A 32 -9.25 -15.13 -20.18
N GLY A 33 -8.03 -14.58 -20.15
CA GLY A 33 -6.82 -15.25 -20.64
C GLY A 33 -6.28 -16.35 -19.72
N GLY A 34 -7.01 -16.72 -18.67
CA GLY A 34 -6.65 -17.81 -17.75
C GLY A 34 -5.63 -17.45 -16.66
N SER A 35 -5.10 -16.23 -16.65
CA SER A 35 -4.29 -15.75 -15.54
C SER A 35 -5.10 -15.67 -14.24
N ARG A 36 -4.46 -16.02 -13.12
CA ARG A 36 -5.11 -16.12 -11.80
C ARG A 36 -4.27 -15.39 -10.77
N HIS A 37 -4.88 -14.45 -10.04
CA HIS A 37 -4.17 -13.63 -9.07
C HIS A 37 -4.90 -13.59 -7.74
N TRP A 38 -4.17 -13.76 -6.65
CA TRP A 38 -4.68 -13.61 -5.30
C TRP A 38 -4.80 -12.14 -4.94
N TYR A 39 -5.93 -11.79 -4.35
CA TYR A 39 -6.18 -10.48 -3.78
C TYR A 39 -6.78 -10.59 -2.39
N LEU A 40 -6.37 -9.69 -1.50
CA LEU A 40 -7.02 -9.47 -0.22
C LEU A 40 -7.75 -8.12 -0.25
N LYS A 41 -9.06 -8.15 -0.04
CA LYS A 41 -9.89 -6.97 0.22
C LYS A 41 -9.85 -6.64 1.71
N TYR A 42 -9.61 -5.39 2.06
CA TYR A 42 -9.54 -4.92 3.44
C TYR A 42 -10.07 -3.49 3.60
N ARG A 43 -10.21 -3.04 4.85
CA ARG A 43 -10.52 -1.64 5.19
C ARG A 43 -9.46 -1.12 6.15
N ILE A 44 -9.07 0.14 5.97
CA ILE A 44 -8.22 0.89 6.89
C ILE A 44 -8.76 2.32 6.93
N ASN A 45 -8.88 2.91 8.13
CA ASN A 45 -9.44 4.25 8.33
C ASN A 45 -10.81 4.45 7.63
N GLY A 46 -11.71 3.45 7.73
CA GLY A 46 -13.03 3.47 7.10
C GLY A 46 -13.02 3.29 5.56
N LYS A 47 -11.86 3.36 4.90
CA LYS A 47 -11.75 3.27 3.44
C LYS A 47 -11.48 1.84 2.99
N GLU A 48 -12.21 1.41 1.97
CA GLU A 48 -12.02 0.12 1.33
C GLU A 48 -10.81 0.13 0.38
N SER A 49 -9.98 -0.91 0.48
CA SER A 49 -8.83 -1.12 -0.37
C SER A 49 -8.63 -2.61 -0.69
N ARG A 50 -7.70 -2.91 -1.60
CA ARG A 50 -7.25 -4.26 -1.89
C ARG A 50 -5.76 -4.31 -2.14
N ILE A 51 -5.15 -5.47 -1.88
CA ILE A 51 -3.74 -5.74 -2.15
C ILE A 51 -3.58 -7.07 -2.88
N GLY A 52 -2.73 -7.10 -3.90
CA GLY A 52 -2.42 -8.34 -4.64
C GLY A 52 -1.39 -9.16 -3.87
N LEU A 53 -1.61 -10.47 -3.72
CA LEU A 53 -0.72 -11.36 -2.95
C LEU A 53 0.20 -12.21 -3.84
N GLY A 54 -0.07 -12.24 -5.15
CA GLY A 54 0.73 -12.94 -6.15
C GLY A 54 -0.13 -13.74 -7.15
N ALA A 55 0.51 -14.31 -8.16
CA ALA A 55 -0.14 -15.15 -9.16
C ALA A 55 -0.23 -16.61 -8.69
N TYR A 56 -1.33 -17.28 -8.98
CA TYR A 56 -1.44 -18.74 -8.83
C TYR A 56 -0.91 -19.41 -10.11
N PRO A 57 -0.12 -20.51 -10.03
CA PRO A 57 0.20 -21.30 -8.85
C PRO A 57 1.46 -20.89 -8.09
N ALA A 58 2.20 -19.86 -8.55
CA ALA A 58 3.44 -19.42 -7.89
C ALA A 58 3.23 -19.03 -6.42
N VAL A 59 2.05 -18.52 -6.08
CA VAL A 59 1.55 -18.40 -4.70
C VAL A 59 0.38 -19.37 -4.54
N SER A 60 0.58 -20.37 -3.70
CA SER A 60 -0.41 -21.38 -3.33
C SER A 60 -1.54 -20.79 -2.49
N LEU A 61 -2.65 -21.53 -2.37
CA LEU A 61 -3.75 -21.14 -1.47
C LEU A 61 -3.29 -21.04 0.00
N SER A 62 -2.37 -21.90 0.43
CA SER A 62 -1.84 -21.87 1.80
C SER A 62 -1.04 -20.60 2.06
N GLU A 63 -0.11 -20.27 1.15
CA GLU A 63 0.70 -19.04 1.24
C GLU A 63 -0.16 -17.78 1.16
N ALA A 64 -1.18 -17.77 0.29
CA ALA A 64 -2.13 -16.66 0.22
C ALA A 64 -2.91 -16.46 1.54
N ARG A 65 -3.26 -17.54 2.24
CA ARG A 65 -3.88 -17.48 3.58
C ARG A 65 -2.89 -17.01 4.65
N GLN A 66 -1.63 -17.43 4.59
CA GLN A 66 -0.59 -16.95 5.51
C GLN A 66 -0.39 -15.44 5.36
N GLN A 67 -0.15 -14.96 4.13
CA GLN A 67 -0.01 -13.52 3.85
C GLN A 67 -1.24 -12.72 4.29
N ARG A 68 -2.44 -13.31 4.17
CA ARG A 68 -3.67 -12.67 4.68
C ARG A 68 -3.61 -12.44 6.18
N GLU A 69 -3.20 -13.44 6.96
CA GLU A 69 -3.11 -13.27 8.42
C GLU A 69 -2.04 -12.24 8.79
N ASP A 70 -0.91 -12.21 8.08
CA ASP A 70 0.13 -11.20 8.31
C ASP A 70 -0.36 -9.78 8.02
N ILE A 71 -1.06 -9.59 6.90
CA ILE A 71 -1.70 -8.30 6.57
C ILE A 71 -2.75 -7.91 7.62
N ARG A 72 -3.56 -8.86 8.09
CA ARG A 72 -4.54 -8.58 9.15
C ARG A 72 -3.85 -8.16 10.45
N ARG A 73 -2.71 -8.75 10.79
CA ARG A 73 -1.89 -8.35 11.94
C ARG A 73 -1.40 -6.90 11.81
N MET A 74 -0.90 -6.52 10.63
CA MET A 74 -0.50 -5.13 10.33
C MET A 74 -1.68 -4.16 10.47
N LEU A 75 -2.85 -4.51 9.92
CA LEU A 75 -4.05 -3.67 10.00
C LEU A 75 -4.53 -3.46 11.45
N MET A 76 -4.43 -4.47 12.32
CA MET A 76 -4.76 -4.33 13.75
C MET A 76 -3.81 -3.35 14.47
N GLN A 77 -2.60 -3.18 13.96
CA GLN A 77 -1.61 -2.22 14.44
C GLN A 77 -1.72 -0.85 13.73
N ASN A 78 -2.78 -0.62 12.94
CA ASN A 78 -2.95 0.55 12.07
C ASN A 78 -1.80 0.77 11.05
N ILE A 79 -1.04 -0.27 10.73
CA ILE A 79 0.02 -0.23 9.72
C ILE A 79 -0.61 -0.47 8.34
N ASN A 80 -0.32 0.42 7.39
CA ASN A 80 -0.79 0.27 6.01
C ASN A 80 0.06 -0.78 5.26
N PRO A 81 -0.51 -1.92 4.82
CA PRO A 81 0.25 -3.01 4.19
C PRO A 81 0.93 -2.61 2.87
N VAL A 82 0.38 -1.62 2.15
CA VAL A 82 0.96 -1.14 0.90
C VAL A 82 2.26 -0.38 1.18
N GLN A 83 2.28 0.45 2.22
CA GLN A 83 3.46 1.21 2.62
C GLN A 83 4.55 0.29 3.17
N GLN A 84 4.18 -0.70 3.98
CA GLN A 84 5.12 -1.69 4.50
C GLN A 84 5.83 -2.48 3.38
N ARG A 85 5.09 -2.92 2.36
CA ARG A 85 5.70 -3.58 1.19
C ARG A 85 6.57 -2.65 0.36
N ALA A 86 6.23 -1.36 0.29
CA ALA A 86 7.09 -0.39 -0.38
C ALA A 86 8.43 -0.25 0.38
N ALA A 87 8.39 -0.27 1.72
CA ALA A 87 9.60 -0.25 2.56
C ALA A 87 10.48 -1.49 2.32
N GLU A 88 9.88 -2.68 2.36
CA GLU A 88 10.58 -3.96 2.15
C GLU A 88 11.19 -4.09 0.75
N ARG A 89 10.62 -3.41 -0.25
CA ARG A 89 11.17 -3.34 -1.62
C ARG A 89 12.31 -2.34 -1.79
N GLY A 90 12.74 -1.67 -0.72
CA GLY A 90 13.78 -0.64 -0.77
C GLY A 90 13.34 0.67 -1.43
N LEU A 91 12.04 0.90 -1.61
CA LEU A 91 11.51 2.16 -2.16
C LEU A 91 11.45 3.28 -1.10
N LEU A 92 11.65 2.94 0.17
CA LEU A 92 11.76 3.86 1.30
C LEU A 92 13.19 3.76 1.88
N THR A 93 14.16 4.34 1.18
CA THR A 93 15.45 4.68 1.78
C THR A 93 15.31 6.02 2.53
N PRO A 94 16.12 6.30 3.57
CA PRO A 94 16.09 7.60 4.25
C PRO A 94 16.17 8.77 3.28
N GLU A 95 17.01 8.63 2.24
CA GLU A 95 17.25 9.60 1.17
C GLU A 95 16.02 9.88 0.29
N ASN A 96 15.06 8.95 0.22
CA ASN A 96 13.86 9.07 -0.62
C ASN A 96 12.58 9.35 0.17
N ILE A 97 12.64 9.42 1.49
CA ILE A 97 11.48 9.79 2.32
C ILE A 97 11.26 11.30 2.22
N PHE A 98 10.02 11.72 1.94
CA PHE A 98 9.68 13.12 1.72
C PHE A 98 10.12 14.03 2.87
N LYS A 99 9.92 13.62 4.12
CA LYS A 99 10.37 14.39 5.28
C LYS A 99 11.89 14.61 5.27
N THR A 100 12.68 13.58 4.96
CA THR A 100 14.15 13.71 4.92
C THR A 100 14.57 14.68 3.81
N VAL A 101 14.04 14.49 2.60
CA VAL A 101 14.32 15.37 1.44
C VAL A 101 13.92 16.81 1.73
N ALA A 102 12.76 17.02 2.36
CA ALA A 102 12.27 18.34 2.72
C ALA A 102 13.16 19.03 3.77
N LEU A 103 13.64 18.29 4.78
CA LEU A 103 14.55 18.82 5.80
C LEU A 103 15.92 19.18 5.20
N ASP A 104 16.45 18.35 4.31
CA ASP A 104 17.71 18.63 3.62
C ASP A 104 17.59 19.85 2.70
N TRP A 105 16.48 19.97 1.95
CA TRP A 105 16.20 21.16 1.16
C TRP A 105 16.07 22.41 2.03
N HIS A 106 15.33 22.33 3.14
CA HIS A 106 15.14 23.44 4.07
C HIS A 106 16.48 23.94 4.64
N LYS A 107 17.34 23.01 5.10
CA LYS A 107 18.67 23.30 5.63
C LYS A 107 19.60 23.97 4.60
N ASN A 108 19.52 23.56 3.34
CA ASN A 108 20.38 24.08 2.28
C ASN A 108 19.86 25.37 1.64
N ASN A 109 18.61 25.74 1.89
CA ASN A 109 18.02 26.95 1.32
C ASN A 109 18.41 28.20 2.11
N ARG A 110 19.32 29.00 1.55
CA ARG A 110 19.79 30.26 2.16
C ARG A 110 19.06 31.52 1.68
N LYS A 111 17.99 31.37 0.89
CA LYS A 111 17.26 32.53 0.32
C LYS A 111 16.32 33.23 1.30
N TRP A 112 15.99 32.58 2.42
CA TRP A 112 15.03 33.10 3.38
C TRP A 112 15.71 33.64 4.63
N SER A 113 15.11 34.65 5.24
CA SER A 113 15.47 35.04 6.59
C SER A 113 15.14 33.92 7.58
N GLN A 114 15.85 33.87 8.70
CA GLN A 114 15.68 32.84 9.73
C GLN A 114 14.22 32.70 10.17
N ASN A 115 13.55 33.83 10.45
CA ASN A 115 12.14 33.84 10.85
C ASN A 115 11.21 33.20 9.81
N THR A 116 11.46 33.43 8.51
CA THR A 116 10.65 32.84 7.44
C THR A 116 10.91 31.34 7.31
N ALA A 117 12.19 30.94 7.40
CA ALA A 117 12.57 29.54 7.38
C ALA A 117 11.93 28.76 8.55
N ASP A 118 11.95 29.32 9.77
CA ASP A 118 11.39 28.68 10.95
C ASP A 118 9.87 28.54 10.89
N ARG A 119 9.17 29.59 10.42
CA ARG A 119 7.71 29.54 10.21
C ARG A 119 7.32 28.49 9.19
N LEU A 120 8.05 28.38 8.08
CA LEU A 120 7.80 27.35 7.08
C LEU A 120 8.01 25.96 7.67
N LEU A 121 9.13 25.73 8.38
CA LEU A 121 9.42 24.44 8.99
C LEU A 121 8.37 24.04 10.03
N ALA A 122 7.92 24.99 10.85
CA ALA A 122 6.83 24.77 11.80
C ALA A 122 5.54 24.35 11.09
N SER A 123 5.19 25.01 9.99
CA SER A 123 4.02 24.64 9.17
C SER A 123 4.17 23.22 8.59
N MET A 124 5.34 22.88 8.05
CA MET A 124 5.60 21.53 7.53
C MET A 124 5.49 20.46 8.62
N ASN A 125 6.03 20.72 9.81
CA ASN A 125 5.96 19.79 10.96
C ASN A 125 4.52 19.59 11.46
N ASN A 126 3.72 20.65 11.51
CA ASN A 126 2.39 20.60 12.08
C ASN A 126 1.33 20.07 11.11
N HIS A 127 1.49 20.32 9.81
CA HIS A 127 0.42 20.09 8.83
C HIS A 127 0.80 19.08 7.74
N ILE A 128 2.05 19.08 7.26
CA ILE A 128 2.43 18.30 6.08
C ILE A 128 3.02 16.94 6.47
N PHE A 129 4.03 16.94 7.33
CA PHE A 129 4.73 15.71 7.71
C PHE A 129 3.85 14.66 8.41
N PRO A 130 2.86 15.01 9.25
CA PRO A 130 1.98 14.02 9.86
C PRO A 130 1.17 13.21 8.83
N VAL A 131 0.88 13.79 7.66
CA VAL A 131 0.01 13.18 6.64
C VAL A 131 0.81 12.48 5.55
N ILE A 132 1.86 13.14 5.04
CA ILE A 132 2.62 12.67 3.87
C ILE A 132 4.14 12.56 4.11
N GLY A 133 4.62 12.89 5.30
CA GLY A 133 6.06 12.94 5.61
C GLY A 133 6.78 11.60 5.48
N HIS A 134 6.08 10.51 5.75
CA HIS A 134 6.58 9.13 5.69
C HIS A 134 6.53 8.51 4.29
N LEU A 135 5.97 9.20 3.31
CA LEU A 135 5.87 8.69 1.94
C LEU A 135 7.20 8.86 1.19
N SER A 136 7.46 7.96 0.24
CA SER A 136 8.55 8.12 -0.73
C SER A 136 8.24 9.30 -1.65
N VAL A 137 9.23 10.13 -1.97
CA VAL A 137 9.07 11.21 -2.95
C VAL A 137 8.58 10.72 -4.31
N THR A 138 8.96 9.49 -4.69
CA THR A 138 8.53 8.85 -5.94
C THR A 138 7.05 8.44 -5.95
N GLU A 139 6.43 8.32 -4.77
CA GLU A 139 5.03 7.93 -4.63
C GLU A 139 4.08 9.12 -4.40
N LEU A 140 4.62 10.33 -4.24
CA LEU A 140 3.81 11.55 -4.07
C LEU A 140 2.96 11.81 -5.32
N LYS A 141 1.67 12.07 -5.12
CA LYS A 141 0.67 12.30 -6.18
C LYS A 141 -0.19 13.49 -5.79
N PRO A 142 -0.82 14.18 -6.76
CA PRO A 142 -1.70 15.33 -6.47
C PRO A 142 -2.74 15.07 -5.37
N ARG A 143 -3.35 13.88 -5.36
CA ARG A 143 -4.32 13.47 -4.33
C ARG A 143 -3.80 13.60 -2.89
N HIS A 144 -2.49 13.40 -2.66
CA HIS A 144 -1.91 13.48 -1.32
C HIS A 144 -1.83 14.93 -0.82
N PHE A 145 -1.84 15.90 -1.73
CA PHE A 145 -1.87 17.33 -1.40
C PHE A 145 -3.30 17.86 -1.28
N ILE A 146 -4.26 17.26 -1.98
CA ILE A 146 -5.68 17.60 -1.81
C ILE A 146 -6.15 17.31 -0.38
N ASP A 147 -5.67 16.21 0.22
CA ASP A 147 -5.98 15.85 1.61
C ASP A 147 -5.38 16.83 2.66
N LEU A 148 -4.55 17.80 2.22
CA LEU A 148 -3.92 18.83 3.07
C LEU A 148 -4.60 20.20 2.97
N LEU A 149 -5.53 20.39 2.03
CA LEU A 149 -6.27 21.63 1.79
C LEU A 149 -7.59 21.65 2.58
#